data_AF-A0A7J5J9D5-F1
#
_entry.id   AF-A0A7J5J9D5-F1
#
_cell.length_a   1.000
_cell.length_b   1.000
_cell.length_c   1.000
_cell.angle_alpha   90.00
_cell.angle_beta   90.00
_cell.angle_gamma   90.00
#
_symmetry.space_group_name_H-M   'P 1'
#
loop_
_entity.id
_entity.type
_entity.pdbx_description
1 polymer ?
#
loop_
_entity_poly.entity_id
_entity_poly.type
_entity_poly.pdbx_seq_one_letter_code
_entity_poly.pdbx_strand_id
1 'polypeptide(L)' 'GKKVGYTEMLSRYGDSYSKVTPDDAQEREKFLKAQAAIVAKINAPDGADIAKIVHSTGGGLRRVYTEIEKLRRMQA' A
#
# COMPACT_ATOMS: atom_id res chain seq x y z
N GLY A 1 -12.21 32.45 -22.00
CA GLY A 1 -11.90 31.04 -22.30
C GLY A 1 -12.77 30.14 -21.44
N LYS A 2 -13.36 29.09 -22.03
CA LYS A 2 -14.22 28.14 -21.33
C LYS A 2 -13.36 27.33 -20.34
N LYS A 3 -13.69 27.33 -19.05
CA LYS A 3 -12.96 26.52 -18.05
C LYS A 3 -13.31 25.05 -18.26
N VAL A 4 -12.42 24.32 -18.92
CA VAL A 4 -12.57 22.88 -19.24
C VAL A 4 -11.60 21.98 -18.47
N GLY A 5 -10.89 22.54 -17.48
CA GLY A 5 -9.75 21.90 -16.82
C GLY A 5 -10.01 20.49 -16.29
N TYR A 6 -11.07 20.29 -15.49
CA TYR A 6 -11.35 18.98 -14.90
C TYR A 6 -11.83 17.94 -15.91
N THR A 7 -12.66 18.35 -16.88
CA THR A 7 -13.19 17.46 -17.91
C THR A 7 -12.10 17.03 -18.90
N GLU A 8 -11.21 17.95 -19.30
CA GLU A 8 -10.06 17.62 -20.16
C GLU A 8 -9.00 16.78 -19.43
N MET A 9 -8.81 16.99 -18.13
CA MET A 9 -7.89 16.16 -17.35
C MET A 9 -8.40 14.72 -17.28
N LEU A 10 -9.70 14.51 -17.07
CA LEU A 10 -10.29 13.17 -17.00
C LEU A 10 -10.30 12.46 -18.37
N SER A 11 -10.63 13.17 -19.46
CA SER A 11 -10.67 12.58 -20.80
C SER A 11 -9.31 12.12 -21.32
N ARG A 12 -8.21 12.71 -20.83
CA ARG A 12 -6.83 12.32 -21.20
C ARG A 12 -6.42 10.96 -20.64
N TYR A 13 -7.01 10.52 -19.53
CA TYR A 13 -6.73 9.20 -18.94
C TYR A 13 -7.59 8.07 -19.53
N GLY A 14 -8.57 8.41 -20.38
CA GLY A 14 -9.50 7.46 -21.01
C GLY A 14 -10.46 6.79 -20.01
N ASP A 15 -11.42 6.02 -20.53
CA ASP A 15 -12.38 5.20 -19.73
C ASP A 15 -11.71 4.05 -18.96
N SER A 16 -10.41 3.84 -19.16
CA SER A 16 -9.61 2.79 -18.53
C SER A 16 -9.14 3.18 -17.13
N TYR A 17 -10.07 3.52 -16.23
CA TYR A 17 -9.79 3.50 -14.80
C TYR A 17 -9.65 2.04 -14.33
N SER A 18 -8.41 1.55 -14.24
CA SER A 18 -8.12 0.19 -13.75
C SER A 18 -7.84 0.22 -12.25
N LYS A 19 -8.88 -0.02 -11.45
CA LYS A 19 -8.73 -0.22 -10.00
C LYS A 19 -8.43 -1.67 -9.69
N VAL A 20 -7.26 -1.91 -9.10
CA VAL A 20 -6.79 -3.26 -8.72
C VAL A 20 -7.19 -3.63 -7.28
N THR A 21 -7.70 -2.66 -6.52
CA THR A 21 -8.11 -2.86 -5.12
C THR A 21 -9.63 -3.05 -5.06
N PRO A 22 -10.14 -4.05 -4.30
CA PRO A 22 -11.58 -4.24 -4.11
C PRO A 22 -12.30 -2.99 -3.59
N ASP A 23 -13.56 -2.82 -3.98
CA ASP A 23 -14.41 -1.72 -3.51
C ASP A 23 -14.95 -1.95 -2.10
N ASP A 24 -15.28 -3.19 -1.77
CA ASP A 24 -15.73 -3.57 -0.43
C ASP A 24 -14.65 -3.26 0.61
N ALA A 25 -15.07 -2.73 1.76
CA ALA A 25 -14.15 -2.29 2.80
C ALA A 25 -13.39 -3.46 3.44
N GLN A 26 -14.06 -4.59 3.68
CA GLN A 26 -13.44 -5.75 4.30
C GLN A 26 -12.52 -6.48 3.32
N GLU A 27 -12.93 -6.64 2.06
CA GLU A 27 -12.08 -7.24 1.03
C GLU A 27 -10.87 -6.37 0.71
N ARG A 28 -11.04 -5.04 0.67
CA ARG A 28 -9.93 -4.10 0.54
C ARG A 28 -8.93 -4.25 1.67
N GLU A 29 -9.39 -4.33 2.92
CA GLU A 29 -8.52 -4.50 4.07
C GLU A 29 -7.74 -5.82 3.99
N LYS A 30 -8.41 -6.93 3.65
CA LYS A 30 -7.78 -8.23 3.45
C LYS A 30 -6.73 -8.18 2.34
N PHE A 31 -7.07 -7.58 1.20
CA PHE A 31 -6.17 -7.41 0.06
C PHE A 31 -4.91 -6.63 0.46
N LEU A 32 -5.07 -5.46 1.09
CA LEU A 32 -3.95 -4.62 1.49
C LEU A 32 -3.05 -5.30 2.53
N LYS A 33 -3.64 -6.00 3.51
CA LYS A 33 -2.87 -6.77 4.50
C LYS A 33 -2.12 -7.93 3.87
N ALA A 34 -2.70 -8.62 2.89
CA ALA A 34 -2.00 -9.69 2.16
C ALA A 34 -0.79 -9.16 1.38
N GLN A 35 -0.94 -8.05 0.67
CA GLN A 35 0.16 -7.39 -0.05
C GLN A 35 1.28 -6.94 0.91
N ALA A 36 0.91 -6.31 2.02
CA ALA A 36 1.88 -5.91 3.04
C ALA A 36 2.62 -7.10 3.65
N ALA A 37 1.94 -8.23 3.87
CA ALA A 37 2.56 -9.44 4.38
C ALA A 37 3.61 -10.02 3.42
N ILE A 38 3.32 -10.04 2.11
CA ILE A 38 4.27 -10.52 1.09
C ILE A 38 5.53 -9.65 1.11
N VAL A 39 5.36 -8.33 1.06
CA VAL A 39 6.49 -7.39 1.06
C VAL A 39 7.29 -7.48 2.35
N ALA A 40 6.63 -7.56 3.51
CA ALA A 40 7.30 -7.67 4.81
C ALA A 40 8.08 -8.98 4.95
N LYS A 41 7.54 -10.12 4.50
CA LYS A 41 8.26 -11.42 4.54
C LYS A 41 9.58 -11.41 3.77
N ILE A 42 9.66 -10.64 2.69
CA ILE A 42 10.86 -10.59 1.83
C ILE A 42 11.90 -9.60 2.38
N ASN A 43 11.44 -8.52 3.03
CA ASN A 43 12.30 -7.37 3.34
C ASN A 43 12.59 -7.17 4.82
N ALA A 44 11.77 -7.71 5.71
CA ALA A 44 11.98 -7.58 7.14
C ALA A 44 13.22 -8.38 7.57
N PRO A 45 13.98 -7.90 8.57
CA PRO A 45 15.13 -8.64 9.08
C PRO A 45 14.73 -9.96 9.74
N ASP A 46 15.69 -10.89 9.84
CA ASP A 46 15.46 -12.19 10.45
C ASP A 46 14.93 -12.06 11.89
N GLY A 47 13.91 -12.85 12.22
CA GLY A 47 13.25 -12.80 13.52
C GLY A 47 12.23 -11.66 13.70
N ALA A 48 12.00 -10.82 12.69
CA ALA A 48 10.97 -9.78 12.76
C ALA A 48 9.55 -10.36 12.79
N ASP A 49 8.70 -9.81 13.65
CA ASP A 49 7.29 -10.15 13.71
C ASP A 49 6.51 -9.51 12.54
N ILE A 50 6.34 -10.28 11.47
CA ILE A 50 5.62 -9.86 10.26
C ILE A 50 4.17 -9.48 10.56
N ALA A 51 3.48 -10.21 11.44
CA ALA A 51 2.08 -9.95 11.76
C ALA A 51 1.93 -8.58 12.44
N LYS A 52 2.85 -8.25 13.35
CA LYS A 52 2.91 -6.93 13.99
C LYS A 52 3.16 -5.81 12.98
N ILE A 53 4.07 -6.00 12.02
CA ILE A 53 4.33 -5.01 10.96
C ILE A 53 3.09 -4.80 10.08
N VAL A 54 2.42 -5.87 9.66
CA VAL A 54 1.22 -5.77 8.82
C VAL A 54 0.07 -5.10 9.57
N HIS A 55 -0.10 -5.41 10.85
CA HIS A 55 -1.14 -4.81 11.68
C HIS A 55 -0.87 -3.32 11.94
N SER A 56 0.36 -2.94 12.28
CA SER A 56 0.73 -1.54 12.56
C SER A 56 0.66 -0.64 11.32
N THR A 57 0.81 -1.21 10.13
CA THR A 57 0.82 -0.48 8.85
C THR A 57 -0.54 -0.45 8.16
N GLY A 58 -1.50 -1.27 8.61
CA GLY A 58 -2.85 -1.35 8.02
C GLY A 58 -2.85 -1.75 6.54
N GLY A 59 -1.80 -2.44 6.07
CA GLY A 59 -1.65 -2.79 4.65
C GLY A 59 -1.00 -1.71 3.77
N GLY A 60 -0.61 -0.57 4.34
CA GLY A 60 0.04 0.51 3.60
C GLY A 60 1.52 0.24 3.30
N LEU A 61 1.86 -0.01 2.04
CA LEU A 61 3.22 -0.37 1.60
C LEU A 61 4.29 0.67 2.00
N ARG A 62 3.97 1.96 1.91
CA ARG A 62 4.89 3.03 2.35
C ARG A 62 5.21 2.93 3.84
N ARG A 63 4.23 2.54 4.67
CA ARG A 63 4.40 2.39 6.11
C ARG A 63 5.20 1.11 6.43
N VAL A 64 4.97 0.02 5.67
CA VAL A 64 5.76 -1.22 5.76
C VAL A 64 7.24 -0.93 5.57
N TYR A 65 7.60 -0.15 4.54
CA TYR A 65 8.98 0.26 4.32
C TYR A 65 9.56 1.02 5.53
N THR A 66 8.83 2.02 6.04
CA THR A 66 9.27 2.80 7.21
C THR A 66 9.48 1.94 8.45
N GLU A 67 8.59 0.99 8.74
CA GLU A 67 8.73 0.09 9.89
C GLU A 67 9.93 -0.85 9.74
N ILE A 68 10.16 -1.40 8.55
CA ILE A 68 11.33 -2.24 8.28
C ILE A 68 12.63 -1.45 8.46
N GLU A 69 12.70 -0.22 7.96
CA GLU A 69 13.87 0.63 8.13
C GLU A 69 14.14 0.97 9.60
N LYS A 70 13.09 1.16 10.42
CA LYS A 70 13.26 1.33 11.88
C LYS A 70 13.86 0.08 12.51
N LEU A 71 13.38 -1.11 12.15
CA LEU A 71 13.90 -2.37 12.68
C LEU A 71 15.38 -2.56 12.32
N ARG A 72 15.76 -2.29 11.07
CA ARG A 72 17.16 -2.37 10.61
C ARG A 72 18.07 -1.42 11.38
N ARG A 73 17.63 -0.19 11.66
CA ARG A 73 18.39 0.79 12.45
C ARG A 73 18.58 0.38 13.91
N MET A 74 17.67 -0.40 14.48
CA MET A 74 17.81 -0.90 15.86
C MET A 74 18.73 -2.11 15.97
N GLN A 75 19.03 -2.77 14.85
CA GLN A 75 19.92 -3.94 14.78
C GLN A 75 21.37 -3.58 14.38
N ALA A 76 21.58 -2.36 13.88
CA ALA A 76 22.90 -1.79 13.57
C ALA A 76 23.51 -1.12 14.80
#